data_AF-X1E1F2-F1
#
_entry.id   AF-X1E1F2-F1
#
_cell.length_a   1.000
_cell.length_b   1.000
_cell.length_c   1.000
_cell.angle_alpha   90.00
_cell.angle_beta   90.00
_cell.angle_gamma   90.00
#
_symmetry.space_group_name_H-M   'P 1'
#
loop_
_entity.id
_entity.type
_entity.pdbx_description
1 polymer ?
#
loop_
_entity_poly.entity_id
_entity_poly.type
_entity_poly.pdbx_seq_one_letter_code
_entity_poly.pdbx_strand_id
1 'polypeptide(L)' 'FDRNKILSGLIRACIKRNISTEVLNKIVDDIENEISNMPSNEIQSKEIGMILVTGIL' A
#
# COMPACT_ATOMS: atom_id res chain seq x y z
N PHE A 1 -5.83 -10.01 -2.72
CA PHE A 1 -5.20 -8.89 -2.00
C PHE A 1 -4.86 -9.36 -0.59
N ASP A 2 -3.65 -9.10 -0.09
CA ASP A 2 -3.24 -9.50 1.27
C ASP A 2 -2.67 -8.30 2.00
N ARG A 3 -3.47 -7.75 2.93
CA ARG A 3 -3.18 -6.53 3.68
C ARG A 3 -1.84 -6.62 4.41
N ASN A 4 -1.53 -7.79 4.98
CA ASN A 4 -0.30 -8.01 5.73
C ASN A 4 0.93 -7.96 4.82
N LYS A 5 0.86 -8.51 3.60
CA LYS A 5 1.95 -8.40 2.63
C LYS A 5 2.24 -6.95 2.26
N ILE A 6 1.21 -6.15 2.03
CA ILE A 6 1.38 -4.73 1.68
C ILE A 6 1.97 -3.97 2.84
N LEU A 7 1.37 -4.08 4.04
CA LEU A 7 1.84 -3.40 5.24
C LEU A 7 3.30 -3.75 5.56
N SER A 8 3.68 -5.02 5.43
CA SER A 8 5.06 -5.48 5.67
C SER A 8 6.05 -4.90 4.64
N GLY A 9 5.67 -4.84 3.35
CA GLY A 9 6.46 -4.18 2.31
C GLY A 9 6.58 -2.66 2.51
N LEU A 10 5.49 -2.02 2.93
CA LEU A 10 5.39 -0.61 3.25
C LEU A 10 6.26 -0.23 4.43
N ILE A 11 6.21 -1.00 5.52
CA ILE A 11 7.08 -0.86 6.68
C ILE A 11 8.54 -0.97 6.23
N ARG A 12 8.87 -1.96 5.41
CA ARG A 12 10.24 -2.16 4.91
C ARG A 12 10.74 -1.00 4.03
N ALA A 13 9.87 -0.43 3.19
CA ALA A 13 10.19 0.70 2.32
C ALA A 13 10.24 2.04 3.08
N CYS A 14 9.35 2.25 4.04
CA CYS A 14 9.19 3.50 4.79
C CYS A 14 9.94 3.54 6.12
N ILE A 15 10.60 2.45 6.54
CA ILE A 15 11.42 2.36 7.76
C ILE A 15 12.45 3.50 7.85
N LYS A 16 12.94 3.98 6.70
CA LYS A 16 13.96 5.05 6.65
C LYS A 16 13.39 6.46 6.86
N ARG A 17 12.08 6.66 6.76
CA ARG A 17 11.41 7.98 6.82
C ARG A 17 10.68 8.28 8.14
N ASN A 18 10.74 7.38 9.12
CA ASN A 18 10.07 7.55 10.42
C ASN A 18 8.56 7.87 10.29
N ILE A 19 7.89 7.18 9.36
CA ILE A 19 6.45 7.32 9.13
C ILE A 19 5.69 6.54 10.20
N SER A 20 4.68 7.18 10.80
CA SER A 20 3.86 6.55 11.84
C SER A 20 3.04 5.39 11.26
N THR A 21 2.87 4.33 12.05
CA THR A 21 2.07 3.14 11.70
C THR A 21 0.62 3.47 11.36
N GLU A 22 0.10 4.57 11.87
CA GLU A 22 -1.23 5.09 11.53
C GLU A 22 -1.34 5.55 10.07
N VAL A 23 -0.31 6.25 9.58
CA VAL A 23 -0.23 6.70 8.18
C VAL A 23 -0.10 5.51 7.25
N LEU A 24 0.72 4.52 7.63
CA LEU A 24 0.85 3.25 6.94
C LEU A 24 -0.50 2.52 6.82
N ASN A 25 -1.27 2.45 7.91
CA ASN A 25 -2.61 1.85 7.88
C ASN A 25 -3.56 2.61 6.96
N LYS A 26 -3.56 3.95 7.00
CA LYS A 26 -4.37 4.78 6.11
C LYS A 26 -4.07 4.53 4.64
N ILE A 27 -2.79 4.46 4.28
CA ILE A 27 -2.37 4.20 2.89
C ILE A 27 -2.83 2.82 2.43
N VAL A 28 -2.74 1.81 3.30
CA VAL A 28 -3.22 0.46 2.99
C VAL A 28 -4.74 0.43 2.83
N ASP A 29 -5.46 1.22 3.61
CA ASP A 29 -6.92 1.38 3.51
C ASP A 29 -7.35 2.03 2.19
N ASP A 30 -6.66 3.10 1.79
CA ASP A 30 -6.87 3.79 0.51
C ASP A 30 -6.62 2.84 -0.68
N ILE A 31 -5.57 2.02 -0.57
CA ILE A 31 -5.27 0.96 -1.55
C ILE A 31 -6.35 -0.11 -1.55
N GLU A 32 -6.84 -0.56 -0.40
CA GLU A 32 -7.97 -1.50 -0.36
C GLU A 32 -9.19 -0.94 -1.09
N ASN A 33 -9.49 0.33 -0.87
CA ASN A 33 -10.60 1.00 -1.56
C ASN A 33 -10.38 1.06 -3.07
N GLU A 34 -9.21 1.50 -3.53
CA GLU A 34 -8.86 1.53 -4.97
C GLU A 34 -8.95 0.12 -5.59
N ILE A 35 -8.42 -0.89 -4.91
CA ILE A 35 -8.44 -2.28 -5.39
C ILE A 35 -9.85 -2.85 -5.38
N SER A 36 -10.67 -2.52 -4.37
CA SER A 36 -12.07 -2.94 -4.30
C SER A 36 -12.93 -2.26 -5.35
N ASN A 37 -12.55 -1.07 -5.83
CA ASN A 37 -13.19 -0.39 -6.95
C ASN A 37 -12.67 -0.87 -8.32
N MET A 38 -11.52 -1.56 -8.37
CA MET A 38 -11.03 -2.17 -9.60
C MET A 38 -11.75 -3.50 -9.90
N PRO A 39 -12.29 -3.68 -11.13
CA PRO A 39 -12.93 -4.93 -11.55
C PRO A 39 -11.94 -6.08 -11.84
N SER A 40 -10.62 -5.82 -11.74
CA SER A 40 -9.57 -6.78 -12.07
C SER A 40 -9.15 -7.57 -10.84
N ASN A 41 -9.43 -8.87 -10.86
CA ASN A 41 -9.20 -9.80 -9.75
C ASN A 41 -7.70 -10.07 -9.44
N GLU A 42 -6.79 -9.61 -10.30
CA GLU A 42 -5.34 -9.76 -10.17
C GLU A 42 -4.62 -8.41 -10.34
N ILE A 43 -3.85 -8.03 -9.32
CA ILE A 43 -3.02 -6.82 -9.33
C ILE A 43 -1.57 -7.25 -9.13
N GLN A 44 -0.70 -6.81 -10.06
CA GLN A 44 0.73 -7.09 -9.96
C GLN A 44 1.33 -6.35 -8.76
N SER A 45 2.20 -7.01 -8.01
CA SER A 45 2.91 -6.42 -6.86
C SER A 45 3.65 -5.12 -7.18
N LYS A 46 4.03 -4.94 -8.46
CA LYS A 46 4.68 -3.73 -8.97
C LYS A 46 3.75 -2.52 -9.02
N GLU A 47 2.49 -2.71 -9.39
CA GLU A 47 1.45 -1.67 -9.39
C GLU A 47 1.21 -1.17 -7.97
N ILE A 48 1.12 -2.09 -7.00
CA ILE A 48 0.94 -1.70 -5.59
C ILE A 48 2.13 -0.88 -5.10
N GLY A 49 3.36 -1.27 -5.45
CA GLY A 49 4.55 -0.46 -5.14
C GLY A 49 4.51 0.95 -5.72
N MET A 50 3.90 1.13 -6.89
CA MET A 50 3.76 2.43 -7.56
C MET A 50 2.69 3.30 -6.91
N ILE A 51 1.52 2.72 -6.58
CA ILE A 51 0.44 3.40 -5.84
C ILE A 51 0.97 3.87 -4.47
N LEU A 52 1.74 3.02 -3.80
CA LEU A 52 2.40 3.35 -2.53
C LEU A 52 3.35 4.54 -2.65
N VAL A 53 4.15 4.61 -3.71
CA VAL A 53 5.06 5.73 -3.94
C VAL A 53 4.28 7.02 -4.20
N THR A 54 3.22 6.96 -5.01
CA THR A 54 2.39 8.13 -5.32
C THR A 54 1.62 8.64 -4.09
N GLY A 55 1.13 7.76 -3.21
CA GLY A 55 0.42 8.16 -1.99
C GLY A 55 1.31 8.72 -0.87
N ILE A 56 2.63 8.59 -0.98
CA ILE A 56 3.63 9.05 0.00
C ILE A 56 4.42 10.28 -0.50
N LEU A 57 4.33 10.63 -1.79
CA LEU A 57 4.99 11.80 -2.38
C LEU A 57 4.07 13.01 -2.35
#